data_AF-A0A540LXX8-F1
#
_entry.id   AF-A0A540LXX8-F1
#
_cell.length_a   1.000
_cell.length_b   1.000
_cell.length_c   1.000
_cell.angle_alpha   90.00
_cell.angle_beta   90.00
_cell.angle_gamma   90.00
#
_symmetry.space_group_name_H-M   'P 1'
#
loop_
_entity.id
_entity.type
_entity.pdbx_description
1 polymer ?
#
loop_
_entity_poly.entity_id
_entity_poly.type
_entity_poly.pdbx_seq_one_letter_code
_entity_poly.pdbx_strand_id
1 'polypeptide(L)'
;MKRKADDYMQAHWKGAPEMVLAMCTSYYNASGVVKDMDENSKLKFEQIIQGMAASSLRCIAFAYKEIEVKEQVDQEHKNLLKENGLTLLGIVGLKDPCRPGVKKAAEDCQRAGVNVKMITGDNVFTAKAIATECGILKPDQDMFFSGAVIEGCNFAITHPKNEWRRWTKSV
;
A
#
# COMPACT_ATOMS: atom_id res chain seq x y z
N MET A 1 3.99 19.40 -2.62
CA MET A 1 3.81 20.63 -3.41
C MET A 1 3.41 21.72 -2.43
N LYS A 2 4.25 22.75 -2.21
CA LYS A 2 3.95 23.82 -1.24
C LYS A 2 3.15 24.93 -1.94
N ARG A 3 1.95 25.27 -1.48
CA ARG A 3 1.26 26.51 -1.86
C ARG A 3 1.44 27.50 -0.70
N LYS A 4 1.95 28.70 -0.98
CA LYS A 4 1.98 29.82 -0.02
C LYS A 4 0.62 30.51 -0.08
N ALA A 5 -0.22 30.27 0.92
CA ALA A 5 -1.23 31.21 1.36
C ALA A 5 -0.76 31.64 2.76
N ASP A 6 -0.85 32.92 3.07
CA ASP A 6 -0.07 33.58 4.12
C ASP A 6 -0.19 32.88 5.50
N ASP A 7 0.94 32.81 6.21
CA ASP A 7 1.18 32.21 7.54
C ASP A 7 1.09 30.68 7.74
N TYR A 8 0.61 29.90 6.75
CA TYR A 8 0.51 28.43 6.90
C TYR A 8 1.15 27.64 5.75
N MET A 9 1.86 26.57 6.11
CA MET A 9 2.39 25.58 5.19
C MET A 9 1.58 24.28 5.31
N GLN A 10 1.06 23.79 4.18
CA GLN A 10 0.44 22.47 4.10
C GLN A 10 1.48 21.42 3.68
N ALA A 11 1.64 20.41 4.53
CA ALA A 11 2.40 19.21 4.24
C ALA A 11 1.42 18.07 3.89
N HIS A 12 1.77 17.29 2.86
CA HIS A 12 0.95 16.19 2.37
C HIS A 12 1.73 14.88 2.44
N TRP A 13 1.06 13.82 2.89
CA TRP A 13 1.57 12.45 2.92
C TRP A 13 0.80 11.59 1.92
N LYS A 14 1.53 10.68 1.29
CA LYS A 14 0.98 9.55 0.55
C LYS A 14 1.74 8.30 0.93
N GLY A 15 1.07 7.16 1.00
CA GLY A 15 1.76 5.91 1.32
C GLY A 15 0.83 4.73 1.51
N ALA A 16 1.42 3.66 2.07
CA ALA A 16 0.67 2.49 2.48
C ALA A 16 -0.45 2.91 3.45
N PRO A 17 -1.68 2.47 3.22
CA PRO A 17 -2.83 3.01 3.93
C PRO A 17 -2.81 2.70 5.42
N GLU A 18 -2.30 1.54 5.84
CA GLU A 18 -2.15 1.16 7.25
C GLU A 18 -1.16 2.10 7.96
N MET A 19 -0.06 2.44 7.30
CA MET A 19 0.94 3.35 7.85
C MET A 19 0.41 4.77 7.97
N VAL A 20 -0.23 5.29 6.92
CA VAL A 20 -0.80 6.64 6.94
C VAL A 20 -1.94 6.75 7.94
N LEU A 21 -2.81 5.75 8.01
CA LEU A 21 -3.92 5.73 8.96
C LEU A 21 -3.42 5.72 10.42
N ALA A 22 -2.34 5.00 10.72
CA ALA A 22 -1.74 4.99 12.06
C ALA A 22 -1.22 6.38 12.51
N MET A 23 -0.88 7.25 11.55
CA MET A 23 -0.41 8.61 11.79
C MET A 23 -1.54 9.65 11.90
N CYS A 24 -2.78 9.26 11.56
CA CYS A 24 -3.93 10.16 11.50
C CYS A 24 -4.66 10.26 12.85
N THR A 25 -5.00 11.48 13.24
CA THR A 25 -5.84 11.78 14.42
C THR A 25 -7.21 12.30 14.03
N SER A 26 -7.43 12.61 12.76
CA SER A 26 -8.69 13.07 12.21
C SER A 26 -8.84 12.61 10.76
N TYR A 27 -10.05 12.77 10.21
CA TYR A 27 -10.35 12.45 8.81
C TYR A 27 -11.48 13.33 8.27
N TYR A 28 -11.53 13.48 6.95
CA TYR A 28 -12.71 14.01 6.28
C TYR A 28 -13.77 12.93 6.09
N ASN A 29 -15.00 13.20 6.54
CA ASN A 29 -16.13 12.35 6.22
C ASN A 29 -16.67 12.63 4.80
N ALA A 30 -17.68 11.87 4.36
CA ALA A 30 -18.28 12.02 3.02
C ALA A 30 -18.91 13.39 2.75
N SER A 31 -19.26 14.16 3.81
CA SER A 31 -19.77 15.53 3.68
C SER A 31 -18.67 16.60 3.62
N GLY A 32 -17.40 16.21 3.66
CA GLY A 32 -16.27 17.16 3.68
C GLY A 32 -16.04 17.82 5.03
N VAL A 33 -16.57 17.24 6.12
CA VAL A 33 -16.39 17.74 7.49
C VAL A 33 -15.29 16.93 8.17
N VAL A 34 -14.36 17.63 8.83
CA VAL A 34 -13.31 17.00 9.63
C VAL A 34 -13.91 16.40 10.90
N LYS A 35 -13.56 15.15 11.19
CA LYS A 35 -13.94 14.40 12.39
C LYS A 35 -12.71 13.83 13.06
N ASP A 36 -12.75 13.70 14.38
CA ASP A 36 -11.72 13.01 15.14
C ASP A 36 -11.70 11.52 14.81
N MET A 37 -10.51 10.94 14.74
CA MET A 37 -10.28 9.53 14.51
C MET A 37 -10.32 8.79 15.86
N ASP A 38 -11.47 8.23 16.18
CA ASP A 38 -11.63 7.28 17.29
C ASP A 38 -11.35 5.84 16.86
N GLU A 39 -11.36 4.90 17.82
CA GLU A 39 -11.12 3.47 17.53
C GLU A 39 -12.15 2.89 16.54
N ASN A 40 -13.41 3.32 16.62
CA ASN A 40 -14.47 2.84 15.74
C ASN A 40 -14.28 3.29 14.28
N SER A 41 -13.94 4.55 14.06
CA SER A 41 -13.66 5.09 12.73
C SER A 41 -12.37 4.51 12.16
N LYS A 42 -11.33 4.36 12.99
CA LYS A 42 -10.10 3.67 12.58
C LYS A 42 -10.38 2.25 12.11
N LEU A 43 -11.13 1.45 12.88
CA LEU A 43 -11.51 0.09 12.50
C LEU A 43 -12.31 0.05 11.19
N LYS A 44 -13.22 1.00 10.97
CA LYS A 44 -13.95 1.12 9.69
C LYS A 44 -13.01 1.34 8.51
N PHE A 45 -12.01 2.21 8.64
CA PHE A 45 -11.02 2.42 7.58
C PHE A 45 -10.16 1.17 7.35
N GLU A 46 -9.76 0.47 8.41
CA GLU A 46 -9.03 -0.80 8.30
C GLU A 46 -9.85 -1.86 7.54
N GLN A 47 -11.16 -1.96 7.82
CA GLN A 47 -12.07 -2.85 7.09
C GLN A 47 -12.20 -2.47 5.61
N ILE A 48 -12.27 -1.17 5.31
CA ILE A 48 -12.29 -0.67 3.92
C ILE A 48 -10.99 -1.06 3.20
N ILE A 49 -9.84 -0.84 3.82
CA ILE A 49 -8.52 -1.21 3.26
C ILE A 49 -8.46 -2.71 2.99
N GLN A 50 -8.90 -3.54 3.93
CA GLN A 50 -8.96 -5.00 3.77
C GLN A 50 -9.88 -5.41 2.62
N GLY A 51 -11.07 -4.81 2.51
CA GLY A 51 -12.00 -5.09 1.42
C GLY A 51 -11.45 -4.70 0.04
N MET A 52 -10.73 -3.57 -0.03
CA MET A 52 -10.06 -3.13 -1.24
C MET A 52 -8.91 -4.08 -1.62
N ALA A 53 -8.09 -4.49 -0.64
CA ALA A 53 -7.01 -5.46 -0.85
C ALA A 53 -7.54 -6.82 -1.30
N ALA A 54 -8.64 -7.30 -0.70
CA ALA A 54 -9.32 -8.54 -1.09
C ALA A 54 -9.87 -8.49 -2.53
N SER A 55 -10.16 -7.29 -3.04
CA SER A 55 -10.55 -7.06 -4.45
C SER A 55 -9.35 -6.87 -5.38
N SER A 56 -8.15 -7.20 -4.90
CA SER A 56 -6.85 -7.02 -5.57
C SER A 56 -6.56 -5.58 -5.99
N LEU A 57 -6.96 -4.61 -5.15
CA LEU A 57 -6.62 -3.19 -5.36
C LEU A 57 -5.34 -2.84 -4.60
N ARG A 58 -4.42 -2.14 -5.27
CA ARG A 58 -3.30 -1.46 -4.63
C ARG A 58 -3.83 -0.20 -3.96
N CYS A 59 -3.81 -0.18 -2.64
CA CYS A 59 -4.36 0.91 -1.85
C CYS A 59 -3.27 1.97 -1.56
N ILE A 60 -3.64 3.25 -1.70
CA ILE A 60 -2.80 4.40 -1.34
C ILE A 60 -3.65 5.36 -0.52
N ALA A 61 -3.21 5.67 0.70
CA ALA A 61 -3.84 6.70 1.51
C ALA A 61 -3.16 8.05 1.30
N PHE A 62 -3.95 9.11 1.43
CA PHE A 62 -3.52 10.50 1.37
C PHE A 62 -3.95 11.20 2.65
N ALA A 63 -3.03 11.96 3.23
CA ALA A 63 -3.30 12.77 4.41
C ALA A 63 -2.58 14.10 4.31
N TYR A 64 -2.97 15.06 5.14
CA TYR A 64 -2.28 16.34 5.22
C TYR A 64 -2.18 16.83 6.66
N LYS A 65 -1.32 17.82 6.86
CA LYS A 65 -1.19 18.56 8.11
C LYS A 65 -0.90 20.03 7.78
N GLU A 66 -1.58 20.91 8.49
CA GLU A 66 -1.29 22.33 8.48
C GLU A 66 -0.24 22.66 9.53
N ILE A 67 0.76 23.45 9.12
CA ILE A 67 1.89 23.85 9.94
C ILE A 67 1.92 25.38 9.90
N GLU A 68 1.75 26.01 11.06
CA GLU A 68 1.88 27.46 11.23
C GLU A 68 3.36 27.84 11.03
N VAL A 69 3.65 28.73 10.09
CA VAL A 69 5.02 29.17 9.77
C VAL A 69 5.28 30.48 10.52
N LYS A 70 5.76 30.39 11.76
CA LYS A 70 6.26 31.57 12.48
C LYS A 70 7.66 31.95 11.95
N GLU A 71 7.95 33.25 11.87
CA GLU A 71 9.17 33.82 11.26
C GLU A 71 10.49 33.34 11.87
N GLN A 72 10.44 32.75 13.06
CA GLN A 72 11.57 32.07 13.65
C GLN A 72 11.24 30.59 13.69
N VAL A 73 12.14 29.76 13.16
CA VAL A 73 12.59 28.49 13.75
C VAL A 73 12.98 27.49 12.65
N ASP A 74 14.29 27.38 12.40
CA ASP A 74 14.87 26.38 11.49
C ASP A 74 14.99 24.97 12.13
N GLN A 75 14.83 24.86 13.46
CA GLN A 75 15.04 23.60 14.20
C GLN A 75 13.75 22.88 14.63
N GLU A 76 12.69 23.59 15.03
CA GLU A 76 11.34 23.00 15.24
C GLU A 76 10.68 22.53 13.95
N HIS A 77 11.05 23.05 12.78
CA HIS A 77 10.50 22.54 11.51
C HIS A 77 10.72 21.03 11.34
N LYS A 78 11.80 20.46 11.89
CA LYS A 78 12.02 19.00 11.92
C LYS A 78 11.09 18.28 12.91
N ASN A 79 10.73 18.91 14.03
CA ASN A 79 9.81 18.36 15.03
C ASN A 79 8.32 18.56 14.64
N LEU A 80 7.98 19.58 13.86
CA LEU A 80 6.63 19.85 13.36
C LEU A 80 6.21 18.84 12.27
N LEU A 81 7.19 18.35 11.51
CA LEU A 81 7.06 17.23 10.57
C LEU A 81 6.97 15.87 11.26
N LYS A 82 6.84 15.81 12.60
CA LYS A 82 6.49 14.57 13.29
C LYS A 82 5.30 13.95 12.56
N GLU A 83 5.49 12.69 12.19
CA GLU A 83 4.59 11.81 11.45
C GLU A 83 3.33 11.44 12.24
N ASN A 84 2.81 12.33 13.11
CA ASN A 84 1.61 12.13 13.91
C ASN A 84 0.73 13.38 13.82
N GLY A 85 -0.58 13.21 14.04
CA GLY A 85 -1.54 14.31 14.00
C GLY A 85 -1.99 14.68 12.60
N LEU A 86 -1.97 13.72 11.66
CA LEU A 86 -2.41 13.95 10.30
C LEU A 86 -3.94 13.93 10.21
N THR A 87 -4.49 14.63 9.21
CA THR A 87 -5.89 14.49 8.80
C THR A 87 -5.95 13.62 7.54
N LEU A 88 -6.62 12.47 7.63
CA LEU A 88 -6.84 11.60 6.47
C LEU A 88 -7.78 12.28 5.47
N LEU A 89 -7.31 12.43 4.24
CA LEU A 89 -8.09 12.95 3.11
C LEU A 89 -8.91 11.85 2.44
N GLY A 90 -8.33 10.66 2.30
CA GLY A 90 -9.00 9.52 1.69
C GLY A 90 -8.03 8.41 1.29
N ILE A 91 -8.61 7.30 0.84
CA ILE A 91 -7.91 6.09 0.41
C ILE A 91 -8.36 5.79 -1.01
N VAL A 92 -7.41 5.55 -1.91
CA VAL A 92 -7.65 5.24 -3.32
C VAL A 92 -7.18 3.82 -3.59
N GLY A 93 -8.01 3.04 -4.28
CA GLY A 93 -7.69 1.70 -4.74
C GLY A 93 -7.40 1.70 -6.23
N LEU A 94 -6.21 1.26 -6.61
CA LEU A 94 -5.79 1.14 -8.00
C LEU A 94 -5.83 -0.34 -8.40
N LYS A 95 -6.63 -0.66 -9.41
CA LYS A 95 -6.63 -1.99 -10.00
C LYS A 95 -5.51 -2.08 -11.03
N ASP A 96 -4.63 -3.07 -10.87
CA ASP A 96 -3.62 -3.44 -11.86
C ASP A 96 -3.99 -4.82 -12.41
N PRO A 97 -4.81 -4.89 -13.48
CA PRO A 97 -5.32 -6.17 -13.96
C PRO A 97 -4.18 -7.04 -14.54
N CYS A 98 -4.22 -8.34 -14.28
CA CYS A 98 -3.33 -9.30 -14.95
C CYS A 98 -3.45 -9.13 -16.47
N ARG A 99 -2.30 -9.06 -17.17
CA ARG A 99 -2.29 -8.95 -18.64
C ARG A 99 -3.04 -10.14 -19.28
N PRO A 100 -3.72 -9.94 -20.41
CA PRO A 100 -4.35 -11.04 -21.14
C PRO A 100 -3.34 -12.18 -21.38
N GLY A 101 -3.76 -13.42 -21.11
CA GLY A 101 -2.92 -14.61 -21.28
C GLY A 101 -2.03 -14.99 -20.10
N VAL A 102 -1.80 -14.12 -19.11
CA VAL A 102 -0.97 -14.43 -17.93
C VAL A 102 -1.50 -15.65 -17.18
N LYS A 103 -2.81 -15.70 -16.94
CA LYS A 103 -3.44 -16.84 -16.26
C LYS A 103 -3.21 -18.16 -16.99
N LYS A 104 -3.44 -18.17 -18.30
CA LYS A 104 -3.23 -19.36 -19.14
C LYS A 104 -1.77 -19.79 -19.12
N ALA A 105 -0.83 -18.84 -19.21
CA ALA A 105 0.59 -19.14 -19.17
C ALA A 105 1.03 -19.73 -17.81
N ALA A 106 0.53 -19.18 -16.70
CA ALA A 106 0.79 -19.72 -15.37
C ALA A 106 0.27 -21.16 -15.24
N GLU A 107 -0.96 -21.42 -15.70
CA GLU A 107 -1.56 -22.75 -15.71
C GLU A 107 -0.80 -23.75 -16.61
N ASP A 108 -0.37 -23.32 -17.81
CA ASP A 108 0.43 -24.12 -18.73
C ASP A 108 1.78 -24.53 -18.09
N CYS A 109 2.47 -23.58 -17.46
CA CYS A 109 3.71 -23.84 -16.72
C CYS A 109 3.50 -24.83 -15.58
N GLN A 110 2.45 -24.64 -14.77
CA GLN A 110 2.13 -25.54 -13.67
C GLN A 110 1.79 -26.96 -14.17
N ARG A 111 1.04 -27.10 -15.27
CA ARG A 111 0.75 -28.41 -15.90
C ARG A 111 2.00 -29.11 -16.42
N ALA A 112 3.00 -28.34 -16.84
CA ALA A 112 4.30 -28.87 -17.24
C ALA A 112 5.22 -29.24 -16.05
N GLY A 113 4.74 -29.10 -14.81
CA GLY A 113 5.52 -29.39 -13.60
C GLY A 113 6.46 -28.27 -13.17
N VAL A 114 6.33 -27.07 -13.73
CA VAL A 114 7.12 -25.89 -13.32
C VAL A 114 6.47 -25.23 -12.10
N ASN A 115 7.28 -25.00 -11.06
CA ASN A 115 6.82 -24.28 -9.87
C ASN A 115 6.81 -22.76 -10.15
N VAL A 116 5.62 -22.17 -10.21
CA VAL A 116 5.42 -20.73 -10.45
C VAL A 116 5.26 -20.02 -9.13
N LYS A 117 6.05 -18.96 -8.89
CA LYS A 117 5.99 -18.14 -7.69
C LYS A 117 5.86 -16.65 -8.05
N MET A 118 5.04 -15.93 -7.30
CA MET A 118 4.92 -14.47 -7.37
C MET A 118 5.89 -13.82 -6.38
N ILE A 119 6.68 -12.86 -6.86
CA ILE A 119 7.50 -11.99 -6.02
C ILE A 119 6.91 -10.58 -6.10
N THR A 120 6.59 -9.98 -4.96
CA THR A 120 5.87 -8.71 -4.93
C THR A 120 6.36 -7.79 -3.80
N GLY A 121 6.24 -6.47 -4.03
CA GLY A 121 6.41 -5.45 -3.00
C GLY A 121 5.07 -4.89 -2.49
N ASP A 122 3.94 -5.40 -3.00
CA ASP A 122 2.61 -5.03 -2.53
C ASP A 122 2.31 -5.68 -1.17
N ASN A 123 1.28 -5.13 -0.50
CA ASN A 123 0.71 -5.76 0.68
C ASN A 123 0.34 -7.22 0.40
N VAL A 124 0.65 -8.11 1.34
CA VAL A 124 0.44 -9.55 1.24
C VAL A 124 -1.00 -9.95 0.87
N PHE A 125 -2.00 -9.22 1.37
CA PHE A 125 -3.41 -9.48 1.05
C PHE A 125 -3.73 -9.16 -0.41
N THR A 126 -3.26 -8.01 -0.91
CA THR A 126 -3.39 -7.64 -2.32
C THR A 126 -2.67 -8.66 -3.20
N ALA A 127 -1.44 -9.02 -2.84
CA ALA A 127 -0.65 -9.99 -3.59
C ALA A 127 -1.31 -11.38 -3.66
N LYS A 128 -1.89 -11.84 -2.55
CA LYS A 128 -2.67 -13.09 -2.52
C LYS A 128 -3.82 -13.05 -3.52
N ALA A 129 -4.59 -11.96 -3.51
CA ALA A 129 -5.74 -11.80 -4.39
C ALA A 129 -5.31 -11.75 -5.88
N ILE A 130 -4.23 -11.02 -6.21
CA ILE A 130 -3.64 -11.02 -7.57
C ILE A 130 -3.13 -12.42 -7.96
N ALA A 131 -2.47 -13.13 -7.05
CA ALA A 131 -1.95 -14.48 -7.32
C ALA A 131 -3.07 -15.47 -7.63
N THR A 132 -4.22 -15.34 -6.96
CA THR A 132 -5.41 -16.13 -7.27
C THR A 132 -6.03 -15.74 -8.62
N GLU A 133 -6.13 -14.45 -8.93
CA GLU A 133 -6.63 -13.97 -10.24
C GLU A 133 -5.76 -14.46 -11.41
N CYS A 134 -4.44 -14.41 -11.24
CA CYS A 134 -3.46 -14.86 -12.21
C CYS A 134 -3.28 -16.40 -12.24
N GLY A 135 -4.03 -17.18 -11.43
CA GLY A 135 -3.96 -18.65 -11.42
C GLY A 135 -2.70 -19.25 -10.79
N ILE A 136 -1.88 -18.44 -10.13
CA ILE A 136 -0.67 -18.89 -9.44
C ILE A 136 -1.04 -19.60 -8.12
N LEU A 137 -1.98 -19.02 -7.37
CA LEU A 137 -2.51 -19.60 -6.13
C LEU A 137 -3.92 -20.14 -6.38
N LYS A 138 -4.18 -21.41 -6.03
CA LYS A 138 -5.53 -21.95 -6.11
C LYS A 138 -6.42 -21.39 -4.99
N PRO A 139 -7.74 -21.21 -5.19
CA PRO A 139 -8.64 -20.60 -4.20
C PRO A 139 -8.67 -21.29 -2.84
N ASP A 140 -8.35 -22.58 -2.81
CA ASP A 140 -8.34 -23.47 -1.64
C ASP A 140 -6.96 -23.66 -1.01
N GLN A 141 -5.91 -23.08 -1.60
CA GLN A 141 -4.55 -23.20 -1.09
C GLN A 141 -4.23 -22.09 -0.09
N ASP A 142 -3.72 -22.51 1.07
CA ASP A 142 -3.17 -21.57 2.03
C ASP A 142 -1.86 -20.96 1.50
N MET A 143 -1.80 -19.64 1.51
CA MET A 143 -0.67 -18.85 1.04
C MET A 143 0.60 -19.15 1.87
N PHE A 144 0.46 -19.33 3.19
CA PHE A 144 1.60 -19.55 4.09
C PHE A 144 2.26 -20.92 3.86
N PHE A 145 1.48 -21.94 3.50
CA PHE A 145 1.98 -23.29 3.24
C PHE A 145 2.44 -23.49 1.80
N SER A 146 1.83 -22.80 0.83
CA SER A 146 2.20 -22.96 -0.59
C SER A 146 3.54 -22.30 -0.94
N GLY A 147 3.92 -21.22 -0.24
CA GLY A 147 5.07 -20.40 -0.60
C GLY A 147 4.99 -19.86 -2.03
N ALA A 148 3.78 -19.73 -2.58
CA ALA A 148 3.50 -19.29 -3.94
C ALA A 148 3.60 -17.76 -4.09
N VAL A 149 3.47 -17.03 -2.98
CA VAL A 149 3.64 -15.56 -2.92
C VAL A 149 4.80 -15.27 -1.97
N ILE A 150 5.78 -14.50 -2.43
CA ILE A 150 6.98 -14.12 -1.68
C ILE A 150 7.09 -12.60 -1.67
N GLU A 151 7.22 -12.01 -0.49
CA GLU A 151 7.54 -10.59 -0.36
C GLU A 151 8.97 -10.31 -0.84
N GLY A 152 9.17 -9.21 -1.56
CA GLY A 152 10.45 -8.85 -2.15
C GLY A 152 11.59 -8.73 -1.12
N CYS A 153 11.29 -8.31 0.11
CA CYS A 153 12.25 -8.28 1.22
C CYS A 153 12.76 -9.69 1.58
N ASN A 154 11.86 -10.67 1.69
CA ASN A 154 12.20 -12.06 1.99
C ASN A 154 12.93 -12.73 0.82
N PHE A 155 12.55 -12.40 -0.41
CA PHE A 155 13.26 -12.88 -1.60
C PHE A 155 14.72 -12.39 -1.63
N ALA A 156 14.95 -11.11 -1.33
CA ALA A 156 16.29 -10.51 -1.36
C ALA A 156 17.24 -11.08 -0.29
N ILE A 157 16.71 -11.51 0.87
CA ILE A 157 17.49 -12.14 1.94
C ILE A 157 17.91 -13.56 1.55
N THR A 158 17.00 -14.31 0.93
CA THR A 158 17.23 -15.73 0.61
C THR A 158 18.01 -15.94 -0.69
N HIS A 159 18.02 -14.96 -1.60
CA HIS A 159 18.68 -15.04 -2.91
C HIS A 159 19.46 -13.75 -3.22
N PRO A 160 20.75 -13.67 -2.85
CA PRO A 160 21.57 -12.47 -3.03
C PRO A 160 21.66 -12.03 -4.50
N LYS A 161 21.74 -10.70 -4.71
CA LYS A 161 21.60 -9.97 -6.01
C LYS A 161 22.48 -10.42 -7.19
N ASN A 162 23.33 -11.43 -7.06
CA ASN A 162 24.26 -11.85 -8.11
C ASN A 162 23.63 -12.80 -9.13
N GLU A 163 22.51 -13.47 -8.82
CA GLU A 163 21.93 -14.50 -9.68
C GLU A 163 20.76 -14.02 -10.56
N TRP A 164 20.07 -12.92 -10.21
CA TRP A 164 18.75 -12.60 -10.79
C TRP A 164 18.61 -11.21 -11.43
N ARG A 165 19.74 -10.51 -11.68
CA ARG A 165 19.76 -9.15 -12.29
C ARG A 165 19.04 -9.03 -13.65
N ARG A 166 18.70 -10.14 -14.29
CA ARG A 166 18.05 -10.19 -15.61
C ARG A 166 16.55 -9.87 -15.57
N TRP A 167 15.89 -9.96 -14.42
CA TRP A 167 14.42 -9.90 -14.32
C TRP A 167 13.87 -8.62 -13.68
N THR A 168 14.71 -7.72 -13.17
CA THR A 168 14.29 -6.51 -12.44
C THR A 168 14.15 -5.25 -13.32
N LYS A 169 14.28 -5.37 -14.64
CA LYS A 169 14.10 -4.26 -15.58
C LYS A 169 13.04 -4.60 -16.63
N SER A 170 11.76 -4.56 -16.26
CA SER A 170 10.63 -4.37 -17.18
C SER A 170 9.32 -4.25 -16.39
N VAL A 171 9.19 -3.17 -15.63
CA VAL A 171 7.90 -2.50 -15.31
C VAL A 171 8.18 -1.07 -14.90
#